data_AF-A0A7V1WAX7-F1
#
_entry.id   AF-A0A7V1WAX7-F1
#
_cell.length_a   1.000
_cell.length_b   1.000
_cell.length_c   1.000
_cell.angle_alpha   90.00
_cell.angle_beta   90.00
_cell.angle_gamma   90.00
#
_symmetry.space_group_name_H-M   'P 1'
#
loop_
_entity.id
_entity.type
_entity.pdbx_description
1 polymer ?
#
loop_
_entity_poly.entity_id
_entity_poly.type
_entity_poly.pdbx_seq_one_letter_code
_entity_poly.pdbx_strand_id
1 'polypeptide(L)'
;MATAEFAIDLRGGADEEGFRRYAPGESIEGVIHVVPDDTVECRHLWVRLVWHTEGRGTRDSGRAGQVDIFRGSLRGGEERAFDFRLTAPREPWSFAGRLVSIVWEVEADLDVPWSRNPRFRQRFIVAPPWHADLDSLRATL
;
A
#
# COMPACT_ATOMS: atom_id res chain seq x y z
N MET A 1 -14.84 -19.78 -7.34
CA MET A 1 -14.43 -18.48 -6.79
C MET A 1 -13.83 -17.74 -7.94
N ALA A 2 -14.34 -16.54 -8.28
CA ALA A 2 -13.68 -15.70 -9.28
C ALA A 2 -12.27 -15.39 -8.76
N THR A 3 -11.26 -15.90 -9.44
CA THR A 3 -9.87 -15.55 -9.20
C THR A 3 -9.55 -14.41 -10.17
N ALA A 4 -8.52 -13.65 -9.84
CA ALA A 4 -8.09 -12.54 -10.67
C ALA A 4 -6.59 -12.40 -10.51
N GLU A 5 -5.91 -12.16 -11.61
CA GLU A 5 -4.54 -11.69 -11.58
C GLU A 5 -4.55 -10.22 -11.17
N PHE A 6 -3.68 -9.88 -10.23
CA PHE A 6 -3.60 -8.55 -9.68
C PHE A 6 -2.15 -8.20 -9.41
N ALA A 7 -1.75 -7.01 -9.87
CA ALA A 7 -0.45 -6.43 -9.58
C ALA A 7 -0.63 -5.00 -9.08
N ILE A 8 0.29 -4.60 -8.21
CA ILE A 8 0.43 -3.23 -7.75
C ILE A 8 1.82 -2.79 -8.22
N ASP A 9 1.87 -1.65 -8.89
CA ASP A 9 3.11 -1.04 -9.34
C ASP A 9 3.25 0.33 -8.69
N LEU A 10 4.10 0.41 -7.68
CA LEU A 10 4.40 1.65 -6.97
C LEU A 10 5.35 2.55 -7.76
N ARG A 11 5.06 3.85 -7.73
CA ARG A 11 5.80 4.93 -8.38
C ARG A 11 6.18 6.00 -7.36
N GLY A 12 7.19 6.81 -7.66
CA GLY A 12 7.74 7.78 -6.71
C GLY A 12 8.55 7.10 -5.59
N GLY A 13 9.08 7.86 -4.63
CA GLY A 13 10.00 7.33 -3.62
C GLY A 13 11.38 6.93 -4.17
N ALA A 14 12.30 6.63 -3.26
CA ALA A 14 13.60 6.05 -3.60
C ALA A 14 13.52 4.53 -3.74
N ASP A 15 14.41 3.93 -4.51
CA ASP A 15 14.58 2.48 -4.54
C ASP A 15 15.56 2.07 -3.43
N GLU A 16 15.14 1.18 -2.53
CA GLU A 16 15.96 0.66 -1.43
C GLU A 16 15.76 -0.85 -1.33
N GLU A 17 16.77 -1.62 -1.75
CA GLU A 17 16.81 -3.09 -1.68
C GLU A 17 15.56 -3.79 -2.26
N GLY A 18 15.00 -3.25 -3.36
CA GLY A 18 13.83 -3.81 -4.02
C GLY A 18 12.48 -3.35 -3.44
N PHE A 19 12.49 -2.41 -2.49
CA PHE A 19 11.29 -1.72 -2.01
C PHE A 19 11.33 -0.24 -2.36
N ARG A 20 10.15 0.34 -2.60
CA ARG A 20 10.03 1.80 -2.69
C ARG A 20 10.02 2.39 -1.29
N ARG A 21 10.88 3.39 -1.05
CA ARG A 21 10.97 4.16 0.19
C ARG A 21 10.39 5.55 -0.01
N TYR A 22 9.55 5.95 0.94
CA TYR A 22 8.92 7.26 0.98
C TYR A 22 9.24 7.96 2.30
N ALA A 23 9.45 9.27 2.23
CA ALA A 23 9.51 10.12 3.41
C ALA A 23 8.09 10.37 3.98
N PRO A 24 7.96 10.62 5.29
CA PRO A 24 6.71 11.09 5.89
C PRO A 24 6.07 12.25 5.12
N GLY A 25 4.82 12.07 4.67
CA GLY A 25 4.08 13.08 3.90
C GLY A 25 4.35 13.10 2.39
N GLU A 26 5.26 12.24 1.88
CA GLU A 26 5.49 12.10 0.45
C GLU A 26 4.28 11.49 -0.28
N SER A 27 4.17 11.74 -1.59
CA SER A 27 3.15 11.12 -2.43
C SER A 27 3.49 9.66 -2.75
N ILE A 28 2.59 8.75 -2.42
CA ILE A 28 2.63 7.35 -2.86
C ILE A 28 1.67 7.23 -4.04
N GLU A 29 2.22 7.05 -5.22
CA GLU A 29 1.46 6.89 -6.46
C GLU A 29 1.69 5.49 -7.02
N GLY A 30 0.75 4.99 -7.81
CA GLY A 30 0.91 3.69 -8.43
C GLY A 30 -0.25 3.31 -9.31
N VAL A 31 -0.16 2.10 -9.87
CA VAL A 31 -1.22 1.51 -10.69
C VAL A 31 -1.61 0.17 -10.12
N ILE A 32 -2.92 -0.07 -10.07
CA ILE A 32 -3.50 -1.38 -9.85
C ILE A 32 -3.84 -1.99 -11.21
N HIS A 33 -3.20 -3.11 -11.54
CA HIS A 33 -3.55 -3.93 -12.68
C HIS A 33 -4.45 -5.06 -12.23
N VAL A 34 -5.54 -5.30 -12.95
CA VAL A 34 -6.55 -6.32 -12.64
C VAL A 34 -6.93 -7.07 -13.91
N VAL A 35 -6.85 -8.40 -13.87
CA VAL A 35 -7.40 -9.28 -14.89
C VAL A 35 -8.33 -10.29 -14.19
N PRO A 36 -9.65 -10.06 -14.16
CA PRO A 36 -10.58 -11.02 -13.60
C PRO A 36 -10.68 -12.26 -14.50
N ASP A 37 -10.82 -13.46 -13.93
CA ASP A 37 -11.09 -14.66 -14.75
C ASP A 37 -12.51 -14.62 -15.35
N ASP A 38 -13.49 -14.20 -14.54
CA ASP A 38 -14.90 -14.05 -14.88
C ASP A 38 -15.33 -12.58 -14.76
N THR A 39 -16.42 -12.20 -15.44
CA THR A 39 -17.01 -10.88 -15.23
C THR A 39 -17.50 -10.73 -13.79
N VAL A 40 -17.00 -9.72 -13.09
CA VAL A 40 -17.33 -9.43 -11.69
C VAL A 40 -17.90 -8.02 -11.54
N GLU A 41 -18.98 -7.91 -10.78
CA GLU A 41 -19.48 -6.62 -10.33
C GLU A 41 -18.66 -6.16 -9.12
N CYS A 42 -17.84 -5.14 -9.32
CA CYS A 42 -17.05 -4.50 -8.28
C CYS A 42 -17.87 -3.38 -7.63
N ARG A 43 -18.23 -3.54 -6.35
CA ARG A 43 -18.87 -2.46 -5.60
C ARG A 43 -17.89 -1.33 -5.34
N HIS A 44 -16.66 -1.70 -4.98
CA HIS A 44 -15.57 -0.79 -4.67
C HIS A 44 -14.23 -1.48 -4.92
N LEU A 45 -13.30 -0.77 -5.54
CA LEU A 45 -11.89 -1.12 -5.53
C LEU A 45 -11.19 -0.12 -4.61
N TRP A 46 -10.89 -0.57 -3.40
CA TRP A 46 -10.21 0.25 -2.41
C TRP A 46 -8.71 0.06 -2.48
N VAL A 47 -7.96 1.16 -2.44
CA VAL A 47 -6.52 1.15 -2.16
C VAL A 47 -6.30 1.74 -0.78
N ARG A 48 -5.57 1.04 0.08
CA ARG A 48 -5.35 1.42 1.49
C ARG A 48 -3.87 1.35 1.86
N LEU A 49 -3.43 2.26 2.72
CA LEU A 49 -2.16 2.12 3.43
C LEU A 49 -2.42 1.39 4.74
N VAL A 50 -1.86 0.20 4.86
CA VAL A 50 -1.98 -0.65 6.04
C VAL A 50 -0.60 -0.92 6.63
N TRP A 51 -0.54 -1.09 7.94
CA TRP A 51 0.66 -1.53 8.61
C TRP A 51 0.35 -2.60 9.64
N HIS A 52 1.35 -3.40 9.95
CA HIS A 52 1.29 -4.37 11.04
C HIS A 52 2.68 -4.64 11.62
N THR A 53 2.71 -5.11 12.86
CA THR A 53 3.93 -5.66 13.45
C THR A 53 4.11 -7.14 13.11
N GLU A 54 5.35 -7.51 12.83
CA GLU A 54 5.79 -8.90 12.69
C GLU A 54 6.87 -9.22 13.72
N GLY A 55 7.03 -10.51 14.08
CA GLY A 55 8.07 -10.99 14.99
C GLY A 55 7.56 -11.64 16.27
N ARG A 56 8.39 -11.60 17.33
CA ARG A 56 8.11 -12.23 18.64
C ARG A 56 7.41 -11.29 19.63
N GLY A 57 7.24 -10.02 19.27
CA GLY A 57 6.55 -9.03 20.09
C GLY A 57 5.03 -9.11 19.99
N THR A 58 4.36 -8.09 20.53
CA THR A 58 2.91 -7.92 20.42
C THR A 58 2.50 -7.62 18.98
N ARG A 59 1.47 -8.33 18.52
CA ARG A 59 0.83 -8.04 17.23
C ARG A 59 0.00 -6.77 17.35
N ASP A 60 0.26 -5.82 16.49
CA ASP A 60 -0.49 -4.59 16.33
C ASP A 60 -0.63 -4.28 14.84
N SER A 61 -1.65 -3.52 14.48
CA SER A 61 -1.93 -3.16 13.09
C SER A 61 -2.78 -1.92 12.98
N GLY A 62 -2.66 -1.21 11.87
CA GLY A 62 -3.47 -0.02 11.63
C GLY A 62 -3.61 0.35 10.16
N ARG A 63 -4.31 1.45 9.94
CA ARG A 63 -4.61 2.04 8.63
C ARG A 63 -4.34 3.53 8.70
N ALA A 64 -3.69 4.09 7.68
CA ALA A 64 -3.36 5.52 7.66
C ALA A 64 -3.98 6.32 6.51
N GLY A 65 -4.52 5.65 5.49
CA GLY A 65 -5.18 6.31 4.37
C GLY A 65 -5.88 5.31 3.48
N GLN A 66 -6.89 5.79 2.74
CA GLN A 66 -7.57 5.00 1.72
C GLN A 66 -8.18 5.88 0.63
N VAL A 67 -8.35 5.30 -0.55
CA VAL A 67 -9.06 5.89 -1.68
C VAL A 67 -9.87 4.81 -2.39
N ASP A 68 -11.07 5.17 -2.85
CA ASP A 68 -11.89 4.34 -3.74
C ASP A 68 -11.57 4.71 -5.18
N ILE A 69 -11.04 3.78 -5.96
CA ILE A 69 -10.55 4.08 -7.32
C ILE A 69 -11.46 3.54 -8.42
N PHE A 70 -12.40 2.66 -8.11
CA PHE A 70 -13.29 2.10 -9.12
C PHE A 70 -14.58 1.51 -8.54
N ARG A 71 -15.68 1.64 -9.30
CA ARG A 71 -16.94 0.92 -9.09
C ARG A 71 -17.52 0.54 -10.45
N GLY A 72 -18.13 -0.63 -10.53
CA GLY A 72 -18.82 -1.13 -11.72
C GLY A 72 -18.34 -2.51 -12.15
N SER A 73 -18.64 -2.88 -13.39
CA SER A 73 -18.35 -4.20 -13.94
C SER A 73 -16.90 -4.29 -14.43
N LEU A 74 -16.15 -5.28 -13.98
CA LEU A 74 -14.87 -5.70 -14.57
C LEU A 74 -15.13 -6.94 -15.40
N ARG A 75 -14.82 -6.91 -16.69
CA ARG A 75 -15.08 -8.03 -17.60
C ARG A 75 -14.00 -9.10 -17.45
N GLY A 76 -14.43 -10.37 -17.48
CA GLY A 76 -13.52 -11.51 -17.45
C GLY A 76 -12.55 -11.51 -18.65
N GLY A 77 -11.28 -11.79 -18.39
CA GLY A 77 -10.19 -11.81 -19.36
C GLY A 77 -9.73 -10.43 -19.85
N GLU A 78 -10.37 -9.33 -19.42
CA GLU A 78 -9.99 -7.97 -19.81
C GLU A 78 -9.06 -7.36 -18.75
N GLU A 79 -7.84 -6.98 -19.16
CA GLU A 79 -6.95 -6.23 -18.29
C GLU A 79 -7.46 -4.80 -18.08
N ARG A 80 -7.47 -4.37 -16.82
CA ARG A 80 -7.80 -3.00 -16.42
C ARG A 80 -6.72 -2.45 -15.50
N ALA A 81 -6.33 -1.21 -15.79
CA ALA A 81 -5.36 -0.45 -15.02
C ALA A 81 -6.03 0.76 -14.38
N PHE A 82 -5.76 1.00 -13.10
CA PHE A 82 -6.29 2.13 -12.35
C PHE A 82 -5.18 2.84 -11.58
N ASP A 83 -4.95 4.12 -11.87
CA ASP A 83 -4.02 4.93 -11.10
C ASP A 83 -4.59 5.26 -9.71
N PHE A 84 -3.71 5.33 -8.71
CA PHE A 84 -4.05 5.80 -7.38
C PHE A 84 -2.98 6.76 -6.84
N ARG A 85 -3.38 7.55 -5.85
CA ARG A 85 -2.49 8.44 -5.10
C ARG A 85 -2.91 8.50 -3.64
N LEU A 86 -1.96 8.30 -2.75
CA LEU A 86 -2.10 8.41 -1.30
C LEU A 86 -0.93 9.21 -0.73
N THR A 87 -1.03 9.65 0.52
CA THR A 87 0.05 10.34 1.21
C THR A 87 0.70 9.39 2.21
N ALA A 88 2.03 9.29 2.17
CA ALA A 88 2.80 8.49 3.09
C ALA A 88 2.53 8.93 4.54
N PRO A 89 2.27 7.98 5.45
CA PRO A 89 1.95 8.29 6.83
C PRO A 89 3.11 8.98 7.54
N ARG A 90 2.81 9.79 8.54
CA ARG A 90 3.84 10.37 9.40
C ARG A 90 4.40 9.37 10.40
N GLU A 91 3.57 8.42 10.84
CA GLU A 91 3.90 7.37 11.80
C GLU A 91 2.92 6.19 11.70
N PRO A 92 3.29 5.00 12.20
CA PRO A 92 4.65 4.62 12.59
C PRO A 92 5.60 4.53 11.38
N TRP A 93 6.91 4.58 11.63
CA TRP A 93 7.91 4.34 10.58
C TRP A 93 8.16 2.85 10.40
N SER A 94 8.52 2.45 9.18
CA SER A 94 9.03 1.12 8.89
C SER A 94 10.26 0.85 9.74
N PHE A 95 10.32 -0.35 10.29
CA PHE A 95 11.44 -0.79 11.12
C PHE A 95 11.68 -2.27 10.88
N ALA A 96 12.92 -2.66 10.65
CA ALA A 96 13.32 -4.06 10.49
C ALA A 96 14.24 -4.45 11.65
N GLY A 97 13.66 -5.03 12.70
CA GLY A 97 14.38 -5.42 13.90
C GLY A 97 14.38 -6.93 14.13
N ARG A 98 15.30 -7.42 14.96
CA ARG A 98 15.41 -8.86 15.29
C ARG A 98 14.23 -9.42 16.07
N LEU A 99 13.55 -8.56 16.86
CA LEU A 99 12.44 -8.97 17.73
C LEU A 99 11.08 -8.50 17.22
N VAL A 100 11.05 -7.33 16.59
CA VAL A 100 9.85 -6.72 16.02
C VAL A 100 10.21 -5.99 14.74
N SER A 101 9.33 -6.09 13.76
CA SER A 101 9.36 -5.28 12.54
C SER A 101 8.03 -4.56 12.38
N ILE A 102 8.06 -3.34 11.85
CA ILE A 102 6.88 -2.58 11.42
C ILE A 102 6.87 -2.60 9.90
N VAL A 103 5.87 -3.26 9.33
CA VAL A 103 5.74 -3.48 7.89
C VAL A 103 4.62 -2.61 7.37
N TRP A 104 4.89 -1.85 6.31
CA TRP A 104 3.90 -1.06 5.58
C TRP A 104 3.57 -1.74 4.25
N GLU A 105 2.28 -1.75 3.90
CA GLU A 105 1.76 -2.33 2.68
C GLU A 105 0.71 -1.42 2.04
N VAL A 106 0.76 -1.30 0.72
CA VAL A 106 -0.40 -0.87 -0.06
C VAL A 106 -1.29 -2.08 -0.27
N GLU A 107 -2.52 -2.02 0.21
CA GLU A 107 -3.53 -3.07 0.04
C GLU A 107 -4.56 -2.63 -1.00
N ALA A 108 -4.71 -3.40 -2.07
CA ALA A 108 -5.84 -3.34 -2.98
C ALA A 108 -6.89 -4.37 -2.56
N ASP A 109 -8.14 -3.94 -2.40
CA ASP A 109 -9.26 -4.76 -1.93
C ASP A 109 -10.43 -4.60 -2.90
N LEU A 110 -10.75 -5.69 -3.60
CA LEU A 110 -11.84 -5.76 -4.55
C LEU A 110 -13.11 -6.23 -3.84
N ASP A 111 -14.05 -5.32 -3.58
CA ASP A 111 -15.35 -5.63 -2.96
C ASP A 111 -16.29 -6.28 -3.98
N VAL A 112 -16.39 -7.61 -3.90
CA VAL A 112 -17.22 -8.44 -4.77
C VAL A 112 -18.42 -8.97 -4.00
N PRO A 113 -19.66 -8.73 -4.45
CA PRO A 113 -20.87 -9.28 -3.85
C PRO A 113 -20.81 -10.80 -3.69
N TRP A 114 -21.23 -11.30 -2.53
CA TRP A 114 -21.46 -12.73 -2.27
C TRP A 114 -20.21 -13.63 -2.45
N SER A 115 -19.02 -13.03 -2.48
CA SER A 115 -17.74 -13.71 -2.51
C SER A 115 -16.82 -13.12 -1.44
N ARG A 116 -15.74 -13.82 -1.13
CA ARG A 116 -14.67 -13.25 -0.32
C ARG A 116 -13.90 -12.25 -1.18
N ASN A 117 -13.70 -11.04 -0.67
CA ASN A 117 -12.94 -10.00 -1.37
C ASN A 117 -11.51 -10.49 -1.68
N PRO A 118 -11.10 -10.53 -2.96
CA PRO A 118 -9.70 -10.64 -3.33
C PRO A 118 -8.93 -9.45 -2.77
N ARG A 119 -7.79 -9.73 -2.14
CA ARG A 119 -6.90 -8.70 -1.57
C ARG A 119 -5.47 -8.95 -1.99
N PHE A 120 -4.82 -7.90 -2.44
CA PHE A 120 -3.44 -7.92 -2.91
C PHE A 120 -2.66 -6.86 -2.18
N ARG A 121 -1.40 -7.19 -1.85
CA ARG A 121 -0.57 -6.33 -1.02
C ARG A 121 0.82 -6.21 -1.59
N GLN A 122 1.34 -4.99 -1.57
CA GLN A 122 2.73 -4.70 -1.91
C GLN A 122 3.37 -3.91 -0.78
N ARG A 123 4.54 -4.40 -0.34
CA ARG A 123 5.31 -3.78 0.74
C ARG A 123 6.02 -2.52 0.25
N PHE A 124 6.16 -1.56 1.14
CA PHE A 124 6.96 -0.35 0.93
C PHE A 124 7.59 0.09 2.26
N ILE A 125 8.52 1.05 2.18
CA ILE A 125 9.22 1.59 3.34
C ILE A 125 8.75 3.03 3.58
N VAL A 126 8.40 3.36 4.82
CA VAL A 126 8.21 4.72 5.30
C VAL A 126 9.27 5.02 6.33
N ALA A 127 10.13 5.99 6.06
CA ALA A 127 11.13 6.41 7.03
C ALA A 127 11.60 7.84 6.73
N PRO A 128 11.97 8.63 7.75
CA PRO A 128 12.48 9.97 7.53
C PRO A 128 13.77 9.93 6.68
N PRO A 129 14.14 11.03 6.02
CA PRO A 129 15.43 11.13 5.35
C PRO A 129 16.55 11.04 6.39
N TRP A 130 17.54 10.18 6.20
CA TRP A 130 18.70 10.01 7.09
C TRP A 130 19.60 11.25 7.26
N HIS A 131 19.25 12.38 6.65
CA HIS A 131 19.96 13.65 6.78
C HIS A 131 19.09 14.85 7.21
N ALA A 132 17.77 14.73 7.29
CA ALA A 132 16.90 15.91 7.48
C ALA A 132 16.78 16.38 8.95
N ASP A 133 17.02 15.51 9.93
CA ASP A 133 16.83 15.86 11.34
C ASP A 133 18.04 16.57 11.98
N LEU A 134 19.26 16.42 11.45
CA LEU A 134 20.44 17.07 12.05
C LEU A 134 20.57 18.55 11.69
N ASP A 135 20.10 18.97 10.51
CA ASP A 135 20.13 20.40 10.13
C ASP A 135 19.02 21.19 10.83
N SER A 136 17.87 20.57 11.06
CA SER A 136 16.75 21.17 11.80
C SER A 136 17.09 21.41 13.28
N LEU A 137 17.93 20.56 13.89
CA LEU A 137 18.43 20.75 15.25
C LEU A 137 19.55 21.80 15.36
N ARG A 138 20.25 22.12 14.26
CA ARG A 138 21.30 23.15 14.23
C ARG A 138 20.76 24.56 13.98
N ALA A 139 19.57 24.69 13.41
CA ALA A 139 18.94 25.99 13.14
C ALA A 139 18.25 26.62 14.38
N THR A 140 18.28 25.95 15.54
CA THR A 140 17.67 26.43 16.81
C THR A 140 18.72 26.71 17.90
N LEU A 141 20.01 26.74 17.56
CA LEU A 141 21.12 27.12 18.44
C LEU A 141 21.83 28.36 17.88
#